data_AF-A0A7W1KC43-F1
#
_entry.id   AF-A0A7W1KC43-F1
#
_cell.length_a   1.000
_cell.length_b   1.000
_cell.length_c   1.000
_cell.angle_alpha   90.00
_cell.angle_beta   90.00
_cell.angle_gamma   90.00
#
_symmetry.space_group_name_H-M   'P 1'
#
loop_
_entity.id
_entity.type
_entity.pdbx_description
1 polymer ?
#
loop_
_entity_poly.entity_id
_entity_poly.type
_entity_poly.pdbx_seq_one_letter_code
_entity_poly.pdbx_strand_id
1 'polypeptide(L)'
;MIPHVSGVTDEPFPAALRVLMHDAGLSFRALAAETARHDLTGRGVTHGHLGQLACSHQHPSQRALELLAATFGVAPEYFLEYRLAQLRHALNEREVGYDRARDTLRRFAA
;
A
#
# COMPACT_ATOMS: atom_id res chain seq x y z
N MET A 1 8.47 18.05 -9.11
CA MET A 1 9.17 16.76 -9.27
C MET A 1 9.36 16.21 -7.87
N ILE A 2 8.54 15.23 -7.47
CA ILE A 2 8.66 14.63 -6.14
C ILE A 2 9.87 13.68 -6.19
N PRO A 3 10.87 13.81 -5.29
CA PRO A 3 12.01 12.92 -5.28
C PRO A 3 11.52 11.47 -5.11
N HIS A 4 11.95 10.57 -5.99
CA HIS A 4 11.68 9.15 -5.85
C HIS A 4 12.33 8.65 -4.55
N VAL A 5 11.53 8.48 -3.50
CA VAL A 5 11.94 7.80 -2.27
C VAL A 5 12.24 6.35 -2.67
N SER A 6 13.50 6.09 -2.97
CA SER A 6 14.02 4.76 -3.30
C SER A 6 14.22 4.04 -1.97
N GLY A 7 13.15 3.43 -1.47
CA GLY A 7 13.15 2.70 -0.20
C GLY A 7 11.82 2.03 0.10
N VAL A 8 11.84 1.11 1.04
CA VAL A 8 10.65 0.59 1.71
C VAL A 8 10.56 1.20 3.10
N THR A 9 9.37 1.37 3.65
CA THR A 9 9.20 1.76 5.05
C THR A 9 8.62 0.61 5.86
N ASP A 10 9.19 0.39 7.04
CA ASP A 10 8.67 -0.55 8.04
C ASP A 10 7.71 0.15 9.02
N GLU A 11 7.43 1.44 8.81
CA GLU A 11 6.39 2.16 9.55
C GLU A 11 4.99 1.65 9.16
N PRO A 12 4.05 1.55 10.13
CA PRO A 12 2.66 1.24 9.83
C PRO A 12 2.04 2.25 8.85
N PHE A 13 1.09 1.78 8.03
CA PHE A 13 0.43 2.58 7.00
C PHE A 13 0.00 3.98 7.46
N PRO A 14 -0.66 4.17 8.63
CA PRO A 14 -1.05 5.51 9.06
C PRO A 14 0.11 6.48 9.22
N ALA A 15 1.26 6.02 9.72
CA ALA A 15 2.45 6.84 9.89
C ALA A 15 3.09 7.14 8.54
N ALA A 16 3.28 6.11 7.70
CA ALA A 16 3.82 6.24 6.36
C ALA A 16 2.99 7.20 5.48
N LEU A 17 1.66 7.09 5.51
CA LEU A 17 0.76 7.94 4.74
C LEU A 17 0.83 9.41 5.18
N ARG A 18 0.93 9.67 6.50
CA ARG A 18 1.05 11.05 7.01
C ARG A 18 2.33 11.72 6.52
N VAL A 19 3.45 11.01 6.49
CA VAL A 19 4.71 11.54 5.95
C VAL A 19 4.56 11.89 4.47
N LEU A 20 4.05 10.95 3.66
CA LEU A 20 3.84 11.19 2.23
C LEU A 20 2.90 12.37 1.95
N MET A 21 1.81 12.47 2.71
CA MET A 21 0.87 13.59 2.59
C MET A 21 1.48 14.92 3.01
N HIS A 22 2.25 14.94 4.10
CA HIS A 22 2.96 16.12 4.57
C HIS A 22 3.95 16.61 3.51
N ASP A 23 4.79 15.72 2.99
CA ASP A 23 5.83 16.05 2.02
C ASP A 23 5.26 16.50 0.67
N ALA A 24 4.11 15.95 0.27
CA ALA A 24 3.38 16.37 -0.91
C ALA A 24 2.46 17.59 -0.70
N GLY A 25 2.29 18.07 0.54
CA GLY A 25 1.36 19.15 0.88
C GLY A 25 -0.11 18.81 0.61
N LEU A 26 -0.49 17.52 0.67
CA LEU A 26 -1.83 17.05 0.32
C LEU A 26 -2.73 16.87 1.54
N SER A 27 -3.95 17.37 1.44
CA SER A 27 -5.04 17.00 2.35
C SER A 27 -5.68 15.67 1.92
N PHE A 28 -6.43 15.00 2.81
CA PHE A 28 -7.17 13.78 2.44
C PHE A 28 -8.14 13.98 1.27
N ARG A 29 -8.73 15.18 1.16
CA ARG A 29 -9.63 15.52 0.07
C ARG A 29 -8.86 15.65 -1.26
N ALA A 30 -7.70 16.30 -1.23
CA ALA A 30 -6.84 16.41 -2.40
C ALA A 30 -6.29 15.03 -2.81
N LEU A 31 -5.85 14.22 -1.85
CA LEU A 31 -5.40 12.86 -2.08
C LEU A 31 -6.49 11.98 -2.71
N ALA A 32 -7.73 12.07 -2.24
CA ALA A 32 -8.84 11.34 -2.85
C ALA A 32 -9.03 11.73 -4.33
N ALA A 33 -8.96 13.02 -4.65
CA ALA A 33 -9.03 13.49 -6.03
C ALA A 33 -7.88 12.97 -6.88
N GLU A 34 -6.64 12.99 -6.35
CA GLU A 34 -5.48 12.47 -7.07
C GLU A 34 -5.56 10.96 -7.30
N THR A 35 -5.93 10.16 -6.29
CA THR A 35 -6.10 8.71 -6.48
C THR A 35 -7.14 8.36 -7.55
N ALA A 36 -8.19 9.18 -7.71
CA ALA A 36 -9.17 8.99 -8.79
C ALA A 36 -8.58 9.21 -10.19
N ARG A 37 -7.54 10.05 -10.33
CA ARG A 37 -6.82 10.25 -11.61
C ARG A 37 -5.97 9.03 -12.01
N HIS A 38 -5.54 8.25 -11.03
CA HIS A 38 -4.78 7.01 -11.24
C HIS A 38 -5.67 5.77 -11.37
N ASP A 39 -6.97 5.89 -11.07
CA ASP A 39 -7.94 4.81 -11.22
C ASP A 39 -8.60 4.85 -12.60
N LEU A 40 -8.42 3.79 -13.39
CA LEU A 40 -9.06 3.63 -14.70
C LEU A 40 -10.60 3.70 -14.65
N THR A 41 -11.20 3.45 -13.48
CA THR A 41 -12.66 3.55 -13.27
C THR A 41 -13.09 4.91 -12.73
N GLY A 42 -12.15 5.82 -12.45
CA GLY A 42 -12.40 7.15 -11.91
C GLY A 42 -12.94 7.19 -10.47
N ARG A 43 -12.97 6.05 -9.77
CA ARG A 43 -13.52 5.96 -8.40
C ARG A 43 -12.52 6.35 -7.33
N GLY A 44 -11.25 5.97 -7.51
CA GLY A 44 -10.17 6.30 -6.59
C GLY A 44 -10.41 5.74 -5.18
N VAL A 45 -9.76 6.37 -4.19
CA VAL A 45 -10.01 6.10 -2.77
C VAL A 45 -10.72 7.31 -2.17
N THR A 46 -11.88 7.09 -1.54
CA THR A 46 -12.66 8.21 -0.99
C THR A 46 -11.97 8.84 0.21
N HIS A 47 -12.14 10.15 0.42
CA HIS A 47 -11.55 10.87 1.55
C HIS A 47 -11.99 10.28 2.91
N GLY A 48 -13.23 9.81 3.02
CA GLY A 48 -13.74 9.15 4.22
C GLY A 48 -13.04 7.82 4.47
N HIS A 49 -12.81 7.02 3.43
CA HIS A 49 -12.06 5.77 3.56
C HIS A 49 -10.59 6.03 3.91
N LEU A 50 -9.95 7.04 3.30
CA LEU A 50 -8.58 7.45 3.66
C LEU A 50 -8.48 7.89 5.12
N GLY A 51 -9.45 8.66 5.61
CA GLY A 51 -9.53 9.05 7.02
C GLY A 51 -9.69 7.84 7.95
N GLN A 52 -10.52 6.86 7.57
CA GLN A 52 -10.65 5.60 8.32
C GLN A 52 -9.34 4.80 8.33
N LEU A 53 -8.68 4.64 7.20
CA LEU A 53 -7.39 3.93 7.11
C LEU A 53 -6.28 4.63 7.91
N ALA A 54 -6.32 5.96 8.02
CA ALA A 54 -5.34 6.74 8.78
C ALA A 54 -5.58 6.73 10.31
N CYS A 55 -6.78 6.35 10.76
CA CYS A 55 -7.17 6.41 12.17
C CYS A 55 -7.51 5.06 12.80
N SER A 56 -7.74 4.03 11.99
CA SER A 56 -8.12 2.69 12.44
C SER A 56 -6.98 1.68 12.29
N HIS A 57 -7.14 0.52 12.92
CA HIS A 57 -6.31 -0.66 12.67
C HIS A 57 -6.75 -1.43 11.41
N GLN A 58 -7.59 -0.85 10.54
CA GLN A 58 -7.98 -1.51 9.31
C GLN A 58 -6.83 -1.51 8.30
N HIS A 59 -6.56 -2.67 7.72
CA HIS A 59 -5.56 -2.80 6.68
C HIS A 59 -6.11 -2.28 5.34
N PRO A 60 -5.37 -1.39 4.65
CA PRO A 60 -5.70 -0.99 3.29
C PRO A 60 -5.76 -2.21 2.37
N SER A 61 -6.69 -2.17 1.41
CA SER A 61 -6.67 -3.17 0.33
C SER A 61 -5.46 -2.97 -0.57
N GLN A 62 -5.04 -4.04 -1.26
CA GLN A 62 -3.93 -3.98 -2.21
C GLN A 62 -4.14 -2.89 -3.28
N ARG A 63 -5.35 -2.82 -3.86
CA ARG A 63 -5.74 -1.78 -4.81
C ARG A 63 -5.58 -0.37 -4.24
N ALA A 64 -5.96 -0.14 -2.98
CA ALA A 64 -5.80 1.17 -2.36
C ALA A 64 -4.33 1.55 -2.23
N LEU A 65 -3.47 0.60 -1.84
CA LEU A 65 -2.02 0.81 -1.75
C LEU A 65 -1.40 1.12 -3.10
N GLU A 66 -1.79 0.41 -4.16
CA GLU A 66 -1.33 0.66 -5.53
C GLU A 66 -1.71 2.06 -6.03
N LEU A 67 -2.95 2.50 -5.79
CA LEU A 67 -3.40 3.84 -6.17
C LEU A 67 -2.63 4.93 -5.41
N LEU A 68 -2.42 4.75 -4.10
CA LEU A 68 -1.65 5.68 -3.29
C LEU A 68 -0.18 5.72 -3.75
N ALA A 69 0.42 4.57 -4.01
CA ALA A 69 1.77 4.47 -4.50
C ALA A 69 1.94 5.22 -5.83
N ALA A 70 1.00 5.02 -6.76
CA ALA A 70 0.97 5.75 -8.03
C ALA A 70 0.84 7.27 -7.83
N THR A 71 -0.01 7.72 -6.90
CA THR A 71 -0.16 9.17 -6.57
C THR A 71 1.12 9.79 -6.04
N PHE A 72 1.85 9.08 -5.18
CA PHE A 72 3.08 9.60 -4.58
C PHE A 72 4.34 9.31 -5.42
N GLY A 73 4.22 8.57 -6.53
CA GLY A 73 5.35 8.19 -7.36
C GLY A 73 6.32 7.23 -6.68
N VAL A 74 5.81 6.38 -5.79
CA VAL A 74 6.55 5.32 -5.09
C VAL A 74 6.10 3.94 -5.57
N ALA A 75 6.91 2.91 -5.32
CA ALA A 75 6.50 1.54 -5.58
C ALA A 75 5.47 1.08 -4.51
N PRO A 76 4.50 0.20 -4.83
CA PRO A 76 3.57 -0.33 -3.84
C PRO A 76 4.27 -1.01 -2.64
N GLU A 77 5.44 -1.61 -2.87
CA GLU A 77 6.31 -2.23 -1.87
C GLU A 77 6.82 -1.24 -0.82
N TYR A 78 6.71 0.06 -1.07
CA TYR A 78 6.98 1.09 -0.08
C TYR A 78 6.22 0.81 1.21
N PHE A 79 4.93 0.47 1.10
CA PHE A 79 4.07 0.19 2.25
C PHE A 79 4.33 -1.21 2.83
N LEU A 80 4.57 -1.28 4.14
CA LEU A 80 4.72 -2.54 4.88
C LEU A 80 3.53 -3.48 4.65
N GLU A 81 2.30 -2.97 4.68
CA GLU A 81 1.07 -3.73 4.52
C GLU A 81 0.97 -4.40 3.14
N TYR A 82 1.54 -3.77 2.10
CA TYR A 82 1.60 -4.36 0.76
C TYR A 82 2.53 -5.57 0.76
N ARG A 83 3.73 -5.42 1.34
CA ARG A 83 4.70 -6.52 1.48
C ARG A 83 4.15 -7.66 2.32
N LEU A 84 3.46 -7.36 3.43
CA LEU A 84 2.80 -8.36 4.26
C LEU A 84 1.65 -9.06 3.51
N ALA A 85 0.88 -8.34 2.71
CA ALA A 85 -0.18 -8.94 1.89
C ALA A 85 0.38 -9.89 0.84
N GLN A 86 1.45 -9.50 0.14
CA GLN A 86 2.15 -10.37 -0.80
C GLN A 86 2.68 -11.64 -0.11
N LEU A 87 3.30 -11.50 1.06
CA LEU A 87 3.83 -12.64 1.80
C LEU A 87 2.72 -13.59 2.25
N ARG A 88 1.61 -13.07 2.78
CA ARG A 88 0.43 -13.89 3.15
C ARG A 88 -0.11 -14.66 1.96
N HIS A 89 -0.19 -14.02 0.79
CA HIS A 89 -0.62 -14.70 -0.44
C HIS A 89 0.36 -15.78 -0.87
N ALA A 90 1.67 -15.49 -0.85
CA ALA A 90 2.71 -16.45 -1.22
C ALA A 90 2.81 -17.67 -0.27
N LEU A 91 2.33 -17.53 0.97
CA LEU A 91 2.25 -18.62 1.95
C LEU A 91 0.91 -19.36 1.95
N ASN A 92 -0.08 -18.91 1.17
CA ASN A 92 -1.39 -19.57 1.09
C ASN A 92 -1.35 -20.75 0.12
N GLU A 93 -1.16 -21.97 0.63
CA GLU A 93 -0.99 -23.18 -0.17
C GLU A 93 -2.20 -23.53 -1.04
N ARG A 94 -3.40 -23.05 -0.66
CA ARG A 94 -4.63 -23.27 -1.43
C ARG A 94 -4.68 -22.42 -2.68
N GLU A 95 -4.01 -21.27 -2.67
CA GLU A 95 -3.95 -20.33 -3.80
C GLU A 95 -2.73 -20.58 -4.68
N VAL A 96 -1.55 -20.77 -4.07
CA VAL A 96 -0.27 -20.86 -4.83
C VAL A 96 0.25 -22.28 -5.01
N GLY A 97 -0.37 -23.27 -4.36
CA GLY A 97 0.06 -24.66 -4.35
C GLY A 97 1.09 -24.96 -3.25
N TYR A 98 1.07 -26.20 -2.74
CA TYR A 98 1.86 -26.63 -1.58
C TYR A 98 3.38 -26.46 -1.78
N ASP A 99 3.93 -26.90 -2.91
CA ASP A 99 5.38 -26.82 -3.13
C ASP A 99 5.89 -25.37 -3.15
N ARG A 100 5.15 -24.45 -3.79
CA ARG A 100 5.51 -23.03 -3.82
C ARG A 100 5.41 -22.37 -2.44
N ALA A 101 4.35 -22.67 -1.69
CA ALA A 101 4.20 -22.16 -0.33
C ALA A 101 5.32 -22.69 0.58
N ARG A 102 5.67 -23.99 0.48
CA ARG A 102 6.77 -24.61 1.23
C ARG A 102 8.13 -23.98 0.89
N ASP A 103 8.41 -23.77 -0.38
CA ASP A 103 9.68 -23.17 -0.81
C ASP A 103 9.78 -21.70 -0.37
N THR A 104 8.66 -20.97 -0.39
CA THR A 104 8.57 -19.62 0.18
C THR A 104 8.86 -19.65 1.67
N LEU A 105 8.20 -20.52 2.44
CA LEU A 105 8.44 -20.66 3.89
C LEU A 105 9.92 -20.95 4.20
N ARG A 106 10.56 -21.84 3.45
CA ARG A 106 11.99 -22.16 3.63
C ARG A 106 12.90 -20.96 3.42
N ARG A 107 12.59 -20.08 2.47
CA ARG A 107 13.37 -18.85 2.22
C ARG A 107 13.22 -17.81 3.31
N PHE A 108 12.09 -17.81 4.03
CA PHE A 108 11.81 -16.87 5.12
C PHE A 108 12.28 -17.38 6.49
N ALA A 109 12.38 -18.70 6.67
CA ALA A 109 12.78 -19.33 7.94
C ALA A 109 14.30 -19.61 8.04
N ALA A 110 15.06 -19.36 6.97
CA ALA A 110 16.52 -19.49 6.92
C ALA A 110 17.20 -18.16 7.27
#